data_AF-A0A9D9PT73-F1
#
_entry.id   AF-A0A9D9PT73-F1
#
_cell.length_a   1.000
_cell.length_b   1.000
_cell.length_c   1.000
_cell.angle_alpha   90.00
_cell.angle_beta   90.00
_cell.angle_gamma   90.00
#
_symmetry.space_group_name_H-M   'P 1'
#
loop_
_entity.id
_entity.type
_entity.pdbx_description
1 polymer ?
#
loop_
_entity_poly.entity_id
_entity_poly.type
_entity_poly.pdbx_seq_one_letter_code
_entity_poly.pdbx_strand_id
1 'polypeptide(L)'
;GLITNLPEDAVVEVPCLVNRNGVQGCYVGDLPLACAALNMTHINVHKLVIEAAVTHSRSLVYQAAMLDPHTRAELSLDDIKSLCDDLFEAHTHEGLIPDYV
;
A
#
# COMPACT_ATOMS: atom_id res chain seq x y z
N GLY A 1 17.34 -7.45 -0.96
CA GLY A 1 16.72 -6.40 -1.83
C GLY A 1 17.68 -5.25 -2.16
N LEU A 2 17.20 -4.19 -2.84
CA LEU A 2 18.00 -2.99 -3.18
C LEU A 2 18.14 -2.00 -2.01
N ILE A 3 17.13 -1.95 -1.14
CA ILE A 3 17.17 -1.32 0.18
C ILE A 3 17.17 -2.47 1.20
N THR A 4 18.17 -2.54 2.07
CA THR A 4 18.45 -3.75 2.86
C THR A 4 17.63 -3.90 4.14
N ASN A 5 17.12 -2.79 4.67
CA ASN A 5 16.27 -2.77 5.86
C ASN A 5 14.77 -2.58 5.55
N LEU A 6 14.35 -2.91 4.33
CA LEU A 6 12.94 -3.06 3.94
C LEU A 6 12.66 -4.51 3.51
N PRO A 7 11.39 -4.97 3.54
CA PRO A 7 11.00 -6.29 3.06
C PRO A 7 11.43 -6.52 1.61
N GLU A 8 11.90 -7.72 1.30
CA GLU A 8 12.44 -8.02 -0.03
C GLU A 8 11.40 -7.99 -1.15
N ASP A 9 10.13 -8.18 -0.78
CA ASP A 9 8.96 -8.14 -1.65
C ASP A 9 8.32 -6.75 -1.75
N ALA A 10 8.89 -5.73 -1.09
CA ALA A 10 8.41 -4.37 -1.20
C ALA A 10 8.78 -3.76 -2.57
N VAL A 11 7.82 -3.08 -3.20
CA VAL A 11 8.10 -2.22 -4.34
C VAL A 11 8.81 -0.96 -3.83
N VAL A 12 9.95 -0.64 -4.43
CA VAL A 12 10.78 0.51 -4.06
C VAL A 12 11.07 1.39 -5.26
N GLU A 13 11.17 2.70 -5.01
CA GLU A 13 11.67 3.67 -5.98
C GLU A 13 13.14 3.97 -5.68
N VAL A 14 14.03 3.63 -6.61
CA VAL A 14 15.48 3.76 -6.44
C VAL A 14 16.14 4.22 -7.75
N PRO A 15 17.36 4.80 -7.71
CA PRO A 15 18.11 5.08 -8.93
C PRO A 15 18.27 3.81 -9.76
N CYS A 16 18.15 3.93 -11.08
CA CYS A 16 18.28 2.80 -11.99
C CYS A 16 19.21 3.13 -13.15
N LEU A 17 20.00 2.15 -13.59
CA LEU A 17 20.66 2.18 -14.88
C LEU A 17 19.70 1.63 -15.95
N VAL A 18 19.47 2.41 -17.00
CA VAL A 18 18.61 2.00 -18.12
C VAL A 18 19.45 1.86 -19.38
N ASN A 19 19.46 0.66 -19.97
CA ASN A 19 20.16 0.38 -21.23
C ASN A 19 19.42 -0.71 -22.04
N ARG A 20 20.05 -1.25 -23.09
CA ARG A 20 19.47 -2.30 -23.96
C ARG A 20 19.01 -3.56 -23.17
N ASN A 21 19.56 -3.80 -21.99
CA ASN A 21 19.22 -4.94 -21.13
C ASN A 21 18.07 -4.65 -20.15
N GLY A 22 17.42 -3.48 -20.24
CA GLY A 22 16.28 -3.09 -19.40
C GLY A 22 16.63 -2.13 -18.26
N VAL A 23 15.81 -2.18 -17.20
CA VAL A 23 15.95 -1.34 -16.01
C VAL A 23 16.68 -2.14 -14.92
N GLN A 24 17.79 -1.60 -14.44
CA GLN A 24 18.63 -2.22 -13.43
C GLN A 24 18.68 -1.32 -12.20
N GLY A 25 17.99 -1.72 -11.14
CA GLY A 25 17.98 -0.96 -9.89
C GLY A 25 19.36 -0.93 -9.23
N CYS A 26 19.77 0.26 -8.78
CA CYS A 26 21.03 0.46 -8.07
C CYS A 26 20.86 0.10 -6.59
N TYR A 27 21.90 -0.52 -6.01
CA TYR A 27 21.94 -0.82 -4.59
C TYR A 27 21.97 0.48 -3.76
N VAL A 28 21.10 0.57 -2.76
CA VAL A 28 20.99 1.71 -1.84
C VAL A 28 21.54 1.36 -0.45
N GLY A 29 21.32 0.13 0.01
CA GLY A 29 21.64 -0.28 1.38
C GLY A 29 20.57 0.16 2.38
N ASP A 30 20.96 0.44 3.62
CA ASP A 30 20.01 0.79 4.67
C ASP A 30 19.55 2.25 4.54
N LEU A 31 18.24 2.45 4.64
CA LEU A 31 17.71 3.79 4.88
C LEU A 31 17.98 4.20 6.34
N PRO A 32 18.10 5.51 6.63
CA PRO A 32 18.02 6.01 8.00
C PRO A 32 16.80 5.44 8.71
N LEU A 33 16.94 5.09 9.99
CA LEU A 33 15.91 4.34 10.75
C LEU A 33 14.52 4.98 10.66
N ALA A 34 14.44 6.30 10.80
CA ALA A 34 13.16 7.03 10.69
C ALA A 34 12.52 6.88 9.31
N CYS A 35 13.31 6.94 8.23
CA CYS A 35 12.84 6.75 6.87
C CYS A 35 12.38 5.31 6.64
N ALA A 36 13.14 4.32 7.13
CA ALA A 36 12.73 2.91 7.05
C ALA A 36 11.40 2.68 7.77
N ALA A 37 11.23 3.23 8.99
CA ALA A 37 10.00 3.09 9.77
C ALA A 37 8.77 3.71 9.08
N LEU A 38 8.93 4.90 8.47
CA LEU A 38 7.86 5.53 7.69
C LEU A 38 7.48 4.68 6.47
N ASN A 39 8.47 4.20 5.71
CA ASN A 39 8.22 3.34 4.55
C ASN A 39 7.54 2.03 4.97
N MET A 40 7.97 1.39 6.06
CA MET A 40 7.35 0.18 6.59
C MET A 40 5.87 0.35 6.88
N THR A 41 5.47 1.51 7.41
CA THR A 41 4.06 1.79 7.72
C THR A 41 3.21 1.79 6.45
N HIS A 42 3.67 2.43 5.37
CA HIS A 42 2.95 2.44 4.08
C HIS A 42 3.05 1.09 3.33
N ILE A 43 4.20 0.41 3.39
CA ILE A 43 4.36 -0.93 2.80
C ILE A 43 3.33 -1.89 3.38
N ASN A 44 3.08 -1.84 4.69
CA ASN A 44 2.07 -2.69 5.32
C ASN A 44 0.65 -2.38 4.83
N VAL A 45 0.31 -1.11 4.60
CA VAL A 45 -0.96 -0.72 3.96
C VAL A 45 -1.06 -1.31 2.55
N HIS A 46 -0.02 -1.16 1.73
CA HIS A 46 -0.01 -1.70 0.37
C HIS A 46 -0.18 -3.23 0.35
N LYS A 47 0.48 -3.95 1.27
CA LYS A 47 0.34 -5.41 1.38
C LYS A 47 -1.10 -5.83 1.70
N LEU A 48 -1.78 -5.12 2.61
CA LEU A 48 -3.18 -5.38 2.91
C LEU A 48 -4.08 -5.08 1.72
N VAL A 49 -3.84 -4.00 0.97
CA VAL A 49 -4.61 -3.66 -0.24
C VAL A 49 -4.38 -4.70 -1.34
N ILE A 50 -3.15 -5.17 -1.53
CA ILE A 50 -2.84 -6.24 -2.50
C ILE A 50 -3.59 -7.52 -2.12
N GLU A 51 -3.53 -7.94 -0.86
CA GLU A 51 -4.26 -9.12 -0.39
C GLU A 51 -5.77 -8.91 -0.58
N ALA A 52 -6.30 -7.75 -0.21
CA ALA A 52 -7.70 -7.41 -0.40
C ALA A 52 -8.13 -7.51 -1.87
N ALA A 53 -7.29 -7.05 -2.80
CA ALA A 53 -7.55 -7.10 -4.23
C ALA A 53 -7.45 -8.52 -4.81
N VAL A 54 -6.61 -9.39 -4.24
CA VAL A 54 -6.50 -10.80 -4.65
C VAL A 54 -7.64 -11.63 -4.10
N THR A 55 -8.02 -11.41 -2.83
CA THR A 55 -9.07 -12.19 -2.15
C THR A 55 -10.46 -11.56 -2.25
N HIS A 56 -10.55 -10.37 -2.85
CA HIS A 56 -11.75 -9.54 -2.92
C HIS A 56 -12.37 -9.28 -1.53
N SER A 57 -11.56 -9.09 -0.48
CA SER A 57 -12.08 -8.94 0.89
C SER A 57 -12.29 -7.47 1.26
N ARG A 58 -13.53 -7.07 1.54
CA ARG A 58 -13.83 -5.73 2.09
C ARG A 58 -13.15 -5.52 3.45
N SER A 59 -13.09 -6.58 4.26
CA SER A 59 -12.50 -6.51 5.60
C SER A 59 -11.02 -6.12 5.58
N LEU A 60 -10.28 -6.55 4.55
CA LEU A 60 -8.86 -6.20 4.38
C LEU A 60 -8.69 -4.78 3.88
N VAL A 61 -9.60 -4.25 3.06
CA VAL A 61 -9.63 -2.83 2.68
C VAL A 61 -9.85 -1.95 3.91
N TYR A 62 -10.79 -2.31 4.79
CA TYR A 62 -10.99 -1.56 6.03
C TYR A 62 -9.74 -1.57 6.92
N GLN A 63 -9.10 -2.73 7.08
CA GLN A 63 -7.86 -2.83 7.86
C GLN A 63 -6.74 -2.00 7.25
N ALA A 64 -6.59 -1.99 5.93
CA ALA A 64 -5.62 -1.16 5.23
C ALA A 64 -5.89 0.34 5.48
N ALA A 65 -7.14 0.77 5.33
CA ALA A 65 -7.54 2.15 5.58
C ALA A 65 -7.42 2.53 7.05
N MET A 66 -7.58 1.62 8.00
CA MET A 66 -7.36 1.89 9.44
C MET A 66 -5.87 1.99 9.81
N LEU A 67 -5.01 1.33 9.03
CA LEU A 67 -3.56 1.36 9.23
C LEU A 67 -2.90 2.59 8.58
N ASP A 68 -3.54 3.16 7.55
CA ASP A 68 -3.04 4.35 6.88
C ASP A 68 -2.83 5.52 7.86
N PRO A 69 -1.63 6.15 7.88
CA PRO A 69 -1.32 7.19 8.85
C PRO A 69 -2.19 8.44 8.71
N HIS A 70 -2.71 8.74 7.52
CA HIS A 70 -3.46 9.95 7.27
C HIS A 70 -4.92 9.78 7.72
N THR A 71 -5.58 8.71 7.27
CA THR A 71 -6.94 8.39 7.73
C THR A 71 -7.00 8.23 9.24
N ARG A 72 -6.05 7.53 9.86
CA ARG A 72 -5.99 7.32 11.31
C ARG A 72 -5.73 8.62 12.10
N ALA A 73 -5.12 9.62 11.47
CA ALA A 73 -4.91 10.92 12.11
C ALA A 73 -6.18 11.78 12.14
N GLU A 74 -7.07 11.61 11.15
CA GLU A 74 -8.20 12.50 10.92
C GLU A 74 -9.57 11.89 11.28
N LEU A 75 -9.69 10.56 11.28
CA LEU A 75 -10.98 9.85 11.36
C LEU A 75 -11.02 8.79 12.46
N SER A 76 -12.21 8.55 13.01
CA SER A 76 -12.44 7.39 13.88
C SER A 76 -12.50 6.09 13.08
N LEU A 77 -12.40 4.93 13.74
CA LEU A 77 -12.50 3.63 13.05
C LEU A 77 -13.85 3.44 12.34
N ASP A 78 -14.94 3.94 12.94
CA ASP A 78 -16.27 3.88 12.34
C ASP A 78 -16.38 4.80 11.11
N ASP A 79 -15.81 6.01 11.19
CA ASP A 79 -15.77 6.94 10.06
C ASP A 79 -14.92 6.42 8.90
N ILE A 80 -13.78 5.77 9.20
CA ILE A 80 -12.93 5.13 8.18
C ILE A 80 -13.70 4.03 7.45
N LYS A 81 -14.44 3.21 8.19
CA LYS A 81 -15.28 2.17 7.58
C LYS A 81 -16.37 2.78 6.71
N SER A 82 -17.06 3.80 7.21
CA SER A 82 -18.10 4.51 6.44
C SER A 82 -17.54 5.10 5.15
N LEU A 83 -16.37 5.76 5.22
CA LEU A 83 -15.66 6.28 4.04
C LEU A 83 -15.36 5.17 3.02
N CYS A 84 -14.88 4.02 3.49
CA CYS A 84 -14.62 2.89 2.59
C CYS A 84 -15.90 2.36 1.96
N ASP A 85 -17.00 2.30 2.71
CA ASP A 85 -18.30 1.87 2.20
C ASP A 85 -18.81 2.81 1.10
N ASP A 86 -18.70 4.13 1.30
CA ASP A 86 -19.04 5.15 0.30
C ASP A 86 -18.17 5.01 -0.96
N LEU A 87 -16.86 4.74 -0.79
CA LEU A 87 -15.95 4.49 -1.90
C LEU A 87 -16.33 3.23 -2.68
N PHE A 88 -16.67 2.14 -1.99
CA PHE A 88 -17.12 0.91 -2.66
C PHE A 88 -18.39 1.17 -3.47
N GLU A 89 -19.40 1.83 -2.90
CA GLU A 89 -20.63 2.16 -3.62
C GLU A 89 -20.34 2.96 -4.90
N ALA A 90 -19.55 4.04 -4.77
CA ALA A 90 -19.22 4.90 -5.91
C ALA A 90 -18.43 4.14 -7.00
N HIS A 91 -17.42 3.35 -6.64
CA HIS A 91 -16.55 2.69 -7.60
C HIS A 91 -17.18 1.43 -8.22
N THR A 92 -18.04 0.72 -7.48
CA THR A 92 -18.81 -0.40 -8.02
C THR A 92 -19.89 0.10 -8.99
N HIS A 93 -20.58 1.21 -8.67
CA HIS A 93 -21.58 1.80 -9.57
C HIS A 93 -20.99 2.20 -10.93
N GLU A 94 -19.76 2.73 -10.94
CA GLU A 94 -19.01 3.10 -12.14
C GLU A 94 -18.27 1.93 -12.81
N GLY A 95 -18.33 0.71 -12.24
CA GLY A 95 -17.64 -0.47 -12.76
C GLY A 95 -16.11 -0.38 -12.73
N LEU A 96 -15.54 0.44 -11.84
CA LEU A 96 -14.10 0.68 -11.73
C LEU A 96 -13.36 -0.43 -10.96
N ILE A 97 -14.06 -1.13 -10.07
CA ILE A 97 -13.51 -2.19 -9.22
C ILE A 97 -14.41 -3.44 -9.31
N PRO A 98 -13.86 -4.65 -9.08
CA PRO A 98 -14.68 -5.86 -8.99
C PRO A 98 -15.57 -5.84 -7.75
N ASP A 99 -16.48 -6.80 -7.65
CA ASP A 99 -17.25 -7.00 -6.43
C ASP A 99 -16.35 -7.57 -5.32
N TYR A 100 -16.38 -6.90 -4.16
CA TYR A 100 -15.72 -7.34 -2.93
C TYR A 100 -16.75 -7.96 -1.98
N VAL A 101 -16.35 -9.04 -1.31
CA VAL A 101 -17.10 -9.80 -0.31
C VAL A 101 -16.73 -9.43 1.13
#